data_AF-A0A8T6VBG4-F1
#
_entry.id   AF-A0A8T6VBG4-F1
#
_cell.length_a   1.000
_cell.length_b   1.000
_cell.length_c   1.000
_cell.angle_alpha   90.00
_cell.angle_beta   90.00
_cell.angle_gamma   90.00
#
_symmetry.space_group_name_H-M   'P 1'
#
loop_
_entity.id
_entity.type
_entity.pdbx_description
1 polymer ?
#
loop_
_entity_poly.entity_id
_entity_poly.type
_entity_poly.pdbx_seq_one_letter_code
_entity_poly.pdbx_strand_id
1 'polypeptide(L)'
;MATAGAASGAVIAEHTSSYRVKFNRKEFLELVEIARPRIIYHRKRMHFFAFDGFVMYTFECEDRDLLDKKVLHAIEFSNLPWSE
;
A
#
# COMPACT_ATOMS: atom_id res chain seq x y z
N MET A 1 -12.27 1.36 50.12
CA MET A 1 -11.50 1.77 48.94
C MET A 1 -11.20 0.54 48.11
N ALA A 2 -11.79 0.41 46.93
CA ALA A 2 -11.48 -0.66 45.97
C ALA A 2 -11.10 0.01 44.65
N THR A 3 -9.81 0.13 44.39
CA THR A 3 -9.27 0.58 43.11
C THR A 3 -9.39 -0.58 42.12
N ALA A 4 -10.46 -0.55 41.32
CA ALA A 4 -10.58 -1.41 40.15
C ALA A 4 -9.49 -1.02 39.15
N GLY A 5 -8.43 -1.84 39.07
CA GLY A 5 -7.40 -1.71 38.05
C GLY A 5 -8.03 -1.94 36.68
N ALA A 6 -8.23 -0.87 35.93
CA ALA A 6 -8.52 -0.96 34.51
C ALA A 6 -7.28 -1.53 33.82
N ALA A 7 -7.31 -2.83 33.52
CA ALA A 7 -6.41 -3.41 32.55
C ALA A 7 -6.78 -2.83 31.18
N SER A 8 -6.16 -1.72 30.81
CA SER A 8 -6.13 -1.26 29.42
C SER A 8 -5.41 -2.34 28.63
N GLY A 9 -6.18 -3.27 28.06
CA GLY A 9 -5.69 -4.20 27.05
C GLY A 9 -5.17 -3.38 25.89
N ALA A 10 -3.86 -3.19 25.85
CA ALA A 10 -3.20 -2.66 24.68
C ALA A 10 -3.46 -3.66 23.55
N VAL A 11 -4.33 -3.30 22.62
CA VAL A 11 -4.41 -3.95 21.32
C VAL A 11 -3.04 -3.77 20.69
N ILE A 12 -2.23 -4.83 20.75
CA ILE A 12 -0.99 -4.91 19.99
C ILE A 12 -1.46 -4.86 18.54
N ALA A 13 -1.25 -3.74 17.86
CA ALA A 13 -1.39 -3.69 16.43
C ALA A 13 -0.39 -4.71 15.87
N GLU A 14 -0.88 -5.89 15.51
CA GLU A 14 -0.10 -6.87 14.77
C GLU A 14 0.23 -6.24 13.42
N HIS A 15 1.39 -5.59 13.37
CA HIS A 15 1.97 -5.11 12.13
C HIS A 15 2.27 -6.33 11.28
N THR A 16 1.32 -6.71 10.42
CA THR A 16 1.65 -7.57 9.30
C THR A 16 2.74 -6.84 8.53
N SER A 17 3.94 -7.42 8.52
CA SER A 17 5.09 -6.86 7.83
C SER A 17 4.88 -7.02 6.31
N SER A 18 3.90 -6.30 5.78
CA SER A 18 3.72 -6.17 4.34
C SER A 18 4.94 -5.42 3.84
N TYR A 19 5.78 -6.12 3.07
CA TYR A 19 6.99 -5.63 2.42
C TYR A 19 6.64 -4.52 1.44
N ARG A 20 6.41 -3.31 1.95
CA ARG A 20 5.95 -2.14 1.20
C ARG A 20 7.09 -1.14 1.09
N VAL A 21 7.32 -0.66 -0.12
CA VAL A 21 8.37 0.32 -0.41
C VAL A 21 7.71 1.53 -1.05
N LYS A 22 7.88 2.69 -0.40
CA LYS A 22 7.33 3.96 -0.87
C LYS A 22 8.36 4.70 -1.70
N PHE A 23 7.93 5.25 -2.83
CA PHE A 23 8.74 6.09 -3.71
C PHE A 23 8.10 7.46 -3.92
N ASN A 24 8.93 8.45 -4.21
CA ASN A 24 8.45 9.70 -4.80
C ASN A 24 8.08 9.46 -6.27
N ARG A 25 7.46 10.46 -6.90
CA ARG A 25 6.97 10.33 -8.28
C ARG A 25 8.04 9.86 -9.27
N LYS A 26 9.23 10.45 -9.22
CA LYS A 26 10.30 10.18 -10.21
C LYS A 26 10.77 8.73 -10.13
N GLU A 27 11.13 8.26 -8.94
CA GLU A 27 11.63 6.91 -8.74
C GLU A 27 10.55 5.86 -8.97
N PHE A 28 9.28 6.19 -8.67
CA PHE A 28 8.16 5.29 -8.97
C PHE A 28 7.98 5.09 -10.48
N LEU A 29 8.06 6.15 -11.28
CA LEU A 29 7.95 6.06 -12.73
C LEU A 29 9.12 5.28 -13.34
N GLU A 30 10.35 5.53 -12.88
CA GLU A 30 11.52 4.73 -13.26
C GLU A 30 11.31 3.24 -12.96
N LEU A 31 10.74 2.93 -11.79
CA LEU A 31 10.42 1.56 -11.42
C LEU A 31 9.34 0.94 -12.32
N VAL A 32 8.32 1.70 -12.72
CA VAL A 32 7.30 1.25 -13.69
C VAL A 32 7.92 0.92 -15.04
N GLU A 33 8.96 1.64 -15.47
CA GLU A 33 9.70 1.34 -16.69
C GLU A 33 10.55 0.07 -16.59
N ILE A 34 11.18 -0.16 -15.43
CA ILE A 34 12.01 -1.35 -15.16
C ILE A 34 11.12 -2.59 -15.01
N ALA A 35 10.14 -2.54 -14.11
CA ALA A 35 9.28 -3.67 -13.76
C ALA A 35 8.26 -4.00 -14.84
N ARG A 36 7.91 -3.03 -15.69
CA ARG A 36 6.88 -3.12 -16.74
C ARG A 36 5.60 -3.81 -16.26
N PRO A 37 4.99 -3.35 -15.15
CA PRO A 37 3.78 -3.97 -14.64
C PRO A 37 2.67 -3.86 -15.68
N ARG A 38 1.91 -4.95 -15.88
CA ARG A 38 0.75 -4.96 -16.79
C ARG A 38 -0.42 -4.14 -16.23
N ILE A 39 -0.52 -4.07 -14.90
CA ILE A 39 -1.59 -3.44 -14.16
C ILE A 39 -0.95 -2.63 -13.03
N ILE A 40 -1.40 -1.40 -12.86
CA ILE A 40 -1.15 -0.59 -11.68
C ILE A 40 -2.48 -0.42 -10.95
N TYR A 41 -2.50 -0.65 -9.65
CA TYR A 41 -3.67 -0.47 -8.82
C TYR A 41 -3.71 0.93 -8.26
N HIS A 42 -4.90 1.52 -8.20
CA HIS A 42 -5.12 2.85 -7.64
C HIS A 42 -6.16 2.80 -6.51
N ARG A 43 -5.79 3.28 -5.33
CA ARG A 43 -6.72 3.48 -4.21
C ARG A 43 -6.52 4.85 -3.56
N LYS A 44 -7.58 5.68 -3.57
CA LYS A 44 -7.58 7.06 -3.03
C LYS A 44 -6.54 7.95 -3.71
N ARG A 45 -5.32 7.98 -3.17
CA ARG A 45 -4.18 8.73 -3.70
C ARG A 45 -2.99 7.81 -4.01
N MET A 46 -3.15 6.50 -3.79
CA MET A 46 -2.08 5.52 -3.83
C MET A 46 -2.09 4.78 -5.16
N HIS A 47 -1.01 4.90 -5.92
CA HIS A 47 -0.72 4.01 -7.04
C HIS A 47 0.27 2.96 -6.57
N PHE A 48 -0.01 1.69 -6.86
CA PHE A 48 0.84 0.60 -6.41
C PHE A 48 0.81 -0.61 -7.33
N PHE A 49 1.88 -1.40 -7.28
CA PHE A 49 1.99 -2.71 -7.94
C PHE A 49 2.96 -3.60 -7.16
N ALA A 50 2.93 -4.90 -7.44
CA ALA A 50 3.87 -5.84 -6.84
C ALA A 50 5.10 -6.03 -7.75
N PHE A 51 6.28 -6.01 -7.17
CA PHE A 51 7.55 -6.26 -7.86
C PHE A 51 8.53 -6.94 -6.90
N ASP A 52 9.15 -8.05 -7.33
CA ASP A 52 10.12 -8.83 -6.55
C ASP A 52 9.68 -9.21 -5.13
N GLY A 53 8.39 -9.47 -4.92
CA GLY A 53 7.84 -9.85 -3.62
C GLY A 53 7.51 -8.68 -2.69
N PHE A 54 7.69 -7.45 -3.16
CA PHE A 54 7.37 -6.23 -2.45
C PHE A 54 6.23 -5.48 -3.14
N VAL A 55 5.48 -4.68 -2.38
CA VAL A 55 4.49 -3.73 -2.90
C VAL A 55 5.15 -2.37 -3.03
N MET A 56 5.30 -1.94 -4.27
CA MET A 56 5.85 -0.64 -4.65
C MET A 56 4.71 0.36 -4.71
N TYR A 57 4.82 1.51 -4.05
CA TYR A 57 3.75 2.50 -4.08
C TYR A 57 4.21 3.96 -4.02
N THR A 58 3.36 4.85 -4.50
CA THR A 58 3.53 6.31 -4.39
C THR A 58 2.19 7.01 -4.09
N PHE A 59 2.26 8.26 -3.62
CA PHE A 59 1.11 9.15 -3.42
C PHE A 59 1.12 10.39 -4.32
N GLU A 60 2.09 10.46 -5.22
CA GLU A 60 2.42 11.67 -5.99
C GLU A 60 2.13 11.53 -7.47
N CYS A 61 1.84 10.31 -7.94
CA CYS A 61 1.39 10.06 -9.31
C CYS A 61 -0.10 10.35 -9.45
N GLU A 62 -0.47 10.66 -10.69
CA GLU A 62 -1.84 10.68 -11.16
C GLU A 62 -2.01 9.67 -12.30
N ASP A 63 -3.25 9.31 -12.63
CA ASP A 63 -3.53 8.32 -13.69
C ASP A 63 -2.95 8.77 -15.06
N ARG A 64 -2.85 10.08 -15.30
CA ARG A 64 -2.22 10.69 -16.49
C ARG A 64 -0.71 10.47 -16.58
N ASP A 65 -0.05 10.11 -15.49
CA ASP A 65 1.38 9.78 -15.49
C ASP A 65 1.62 8.33 -15.93
N LEU A 66 0.57 7.52 -16.02
CA LEU A 66 0.61 6.08 -16.21
C LEU A 66 -0.22 5.66 -17.44
N LEU A 67 -0.33 6.53 -18.45
CA LEU A 67 -1.21 6.35 -19.62
C LEU A 67 -0.89 5.10 -20.44
N ASP A 68 0.35 4.62 -20.39
CA ASP A 68 0.80 3.40 -21.07
C ASP A 68 0.45 2.12 -20.29
N LYS A 69 -0.02 2.25 -19.04
CA LYS A 69 -0.41 1.15 -18.17
C LYS A 69 -1.91 1.10 -17.95
N LYS A 70 -2.41 -0.10 -17.66
CA LYS A 70 -3.79 -0.27 -17.20
C LYS A 70 -3.86 0.11 -15.71
N VAL A 71 -4.55 1.20 -15.41
CA VAL A 71 -4.87 1.58 -14.03
C VAL A 71 -6.19 0.92 -13.60
N LEU A 72 -6.17 0.14 -12.52
CA LEU A 72 -7.37 -0.48 -11.93
C LEU A 72 -7.65 0.11 -10.55
N HIS A 73 -8.84 0.70 -10.39
CA HIS A 73 -9.26 1.26 -9.10
C HIS A 73 -9.68 0.15 -8.14
N ALA A 74 -8.94 0.00 -7.04
CA ALA A 74 -9.26 -0.98 -6.01
C ALA A 74 -10.36 -0.45 -5.07
N ILE A 75 -11.18 -1.38 -4.56
CA ILE A 75 -12.21 -1.08 -3.55
C ILE A 75 -11.56 -0.87 -2.18
N GLU A 76 -10.55 -1.68 -1.86
CA GLU A 76 -9.85 -1.65 -0.57
C GLU A 76 -8.37 -1.95 -0.74
N PHE A 77 -7.57 -1.41 0.18
CA PHE A 77 -6.17 -1.77 0.39
C PHE A 77 -6.00 -2.08 1.89
N SER A 78 -6.13 -3.35 2.26
CA SER A 78 -6.02 -3.77 3.66
C SER A 78 -4.56 -3.97 4.04
N ASN A 79 -4.19 -3.44 5.21
CA ASN A 79 -2.92 -3.73 5.87
C ASN A 79 -3.12 -4.60 7.12
N LEU A 80 -4.35 -5.03 7.37
CA LEU A 80 -4.70 -5.91 8.47
C LEU A 80 -4.52 -7.36 8.02
N PRO A 81 -4.18 -8.27 8.95
CA PRO A 81 -4.31 -9.70 8.67
C PRO A 81 -5.75 -9.96 8.22
N TRP A 82 -5.92 -10.83 7.22
CA TRP A 82 -7.25 -11.25 6.81
C TRP A 82 -7.96 -11.91 8.00
N SER A 83 -9.03 -11.28 8.49
CA SER A 83 -9.96 -11.87 9.45
C SER A 83 -11.25 -12.22 8.71
N GLU A 84 -11.55 -13.50 8.58
CA GLU A 84 -12.86 -13.99 8.11
C GLU A 84 -13.97 -13.68 9.13
#